data_AF-A0A1M5E473-F1
#
_entry.id   AF-A0A1M5E473-F1
#
_cell.length_a   1.000
_cell.length_b   1.000
_cell.length_c   1.000
_cell.angle_alpha   90.00
_cell.angle_beta   90.00
_cell.angle_gamma   90.00
#
_symmetry.space_group_name_H-M   'P 1'
#
loop_
_entity.id
_entity.type
_entity.pdbx_description
1 polymer ?
#
loop_
_entity_poly.entity_id
_entity_poly.type
_entity_poly.pdbx_seq_one_letter_code
_entity_poly.pdbx_strand_id
1 'polypeptide(L)'
;MLQDSLLGKPASEVLDIDALIAEMEYASRAVAVPLLRLRGETPDAGKVEQSAASLAQRMRGPLIALHAWVLVDEPSGPATVATGALEDFIHFIAMARSLAEFQSTPSPGRLMHLLGLARVRARLEAHVGLVPAIDMPLLPVEEGLNAVEIAAVCSLKLTTVRNAISRREMPYTKQEGAPLDEVLDWMVQRSGFLYPHVNAVTLDRRINGRLANSWLMHNPKVTFERCVSRLRLSLWYLQESDRRLALNAEGVRGCVLLLPAIDPVLFEDQGLEQLEDRTDDPAAAMHREALSLAPEETLWQCHVPTLRVLEALIDRLRDGDAVAPPMCCGEC
;
A
#
# COMPACT_ATOMS: atom_id res chain seq x y z
N MET A 1 1.45 -20.72 1.52
CA MET A 1 0.32 -20.13 2.28
C MET A 1 -0.55 -19.32 1.34
N LEU A 2 0.04 -18.36 0.61
CA LEU A 2 -0.64 -17.70 -0.51
C LEU A 2 -1.13 -18.71 -1.56
N GLN A 3 -2.26 -18.40 -2.18
CA GLN A 3 -2.99 -19.27 -3.10
C GLN A 3 -2.98 -18.71 -4.51
N ASP A 4 -2.40 -19.46 -5.46
CA ASP A 4 -2.30 -19.06 -6.87
C ASP A 4 -3.67 -18.80 -7.52
N SER A 5 -4.70 -19.55 -7.11
CA SER A 5 -6.08 -19.41 -7.61
C SER A 5 -6.77 -18.10 -7.24
N LEU A 6 -6.21 -17.37 -6.26
CA LEU A 6 -6.74 -16.11 -5.76
C LEU A 6 -5.99 -14.89 -6.32
N LEU A 7 -4.86 -15.09 -7.00
CA LEU A 7 -4.04 -14.00 -7.54
C LEU A 7 -4.74 -13.28 -8.70
N GLY A 8 -4.45 -11.98 -8.84
CA GLY A 8 -4.99 -11.13 -9.90
C GLY A 8 -6.42 -10.65 -9.68
N LYS A 9 -6.96 -10.86 -8.47
CA LYS A 9 -8.20 -10.27 -7.99
C LYS A 9 -7.87 -9.27 -6.87
N PRO A 10 -8.69 -8.23 -6.67
CA PRO A 10 -8.52 -7.32 -5.53
C PRO A 10 -8.54 -8.10 -4.20
N ALA A 11 -7.59 -7.81 -3.31
CA ALA A 11 -7.50 -8.49 -2.01
C ALA A 11 -8.79 -8.33 -1.19
N SER A 12 -9.46 -7.18 -1.28
CA SER A 12 -10.75 -6.91 -0.62
C SER A 12 -11.90 -7.80 -1.10
N GLU A 13 -11.89 -8.24 -2.36
CA GLU A 13 -12.88 -9.18 -2.91
C GLU A 13 -12.55 -10.62 -2.53
N VAL A 14 -11.26 -10.98 -2.58
CA VAL A 14 -10.77 -12.32 -2.27
C VAL A 14 -10.95 -12.66 -0.80
N LEU A 15 -10.65 -11.69 0.06
CA LEU A 15 -10.70 -11.78 1.51
C LEU A 15 -11.98 -11.16 2.07
N ASP A 16 -13.09 -11.25 1.34
CA ASP A 16 -14.39 -10.88 1.88
C ASP A 16 -14.63 -11.55 3.24
N ILE A 17 -15.03 -10.76 4.23
CA ILE A 17 -15.08 -11.21 5.63
C ILE A 17 -16.15 -12.29 5.84
N ASP A 18 -17.27 -12.21 5.14
CA ASP A 18 -18.34 -13.21 5.24
C ASP A 18 -17.89 -14.53 4.61
N ALA A 19 -17.19 -14.48 3.48
CA ALA A 19 -16.58 -15.65 2.86
C ALA A 19 -15.50 -16.29 3.75
N LEU A 20 -14.68 -15.49 4.44
CA LEU A 20 -13.68 -15.98 5.40
C LEU A 20 -14.32 -16.64 6.62
N ILE A 21 -15.39 -16.05 7.16
CA ILE A 21 -16.14 -16.61 8.29
C ILE A 21 -16.77 -17.95 7.88
N ALA A 22 -17.41 -18.03 6.71
CA ALA A 22 -17.99 -19.27 6.22
C ALA A 22 -16.94 -20.38 6.02
N GLU A 23 -15.76 -20.04 5.48
CA GLU A 23 -14.64 -20.99 5.31
C GLU A 23 -14.09 -21.45 6.68
N MET A 24 -13.99 -20.55 7.66
CA MET A 24 -13.60 -20.86 9.04
C MET A 24 -14.59 -21.79 9.75
N GLU A 25 -15.89 -21.55 9.58
CA GLU A 25 -16.93 -22.42 10.14
C GLU A 25 -16.89 -23.83 9.52
N TYR A 26 -16.69 -23.92 8.20
CA TYR A 26 -16.51 -25.20 7.52
C TYR A 26 -15.26 -25.94 8.04
N ALA A 27 -14.13 -25.24 8.12
CA ALA A 27 -12.88 -25.79 8.67
C ALA A 27 -13.06 -26.25 10.13
N SER A 28 -13.83 -25.52 10.93
CA SER A 28 -14.12 -25.86 12.34
C SER A 28 -14.84 -27.19 12.47
N ARG A 29 -15.81 -27.49 11.58
CA ARG A 29 -16.49 -28.80 11.55
C ARG A 29 -15.55 -29.93 11.16
N ALA A 30 -14.68 -29.70 10.17
CA ALA A 30 -13.69 -30.68 9.74
C ALA A 30 -12.67 -31.02 10.85
N VAL A 31 -12.25 -30.01 11.61
CA VAL A 31 -11.28 -30.13 12.71
C VAL A 31 -11.90 -30.71 13.98
N ALA A 32 -13.20 -30.49 14.23
CA ALA A 32 -13.87 -30.92 15.46
C ALA A 32 -13.80 -32.45 15.71
N VAL A 33 -13.98 -33.27 14.66
CA VAL A 33 -13.99 -34.74 14.79
C VAL A 33 -12.63 -35.28 15.27
N PRO A 34 -11.49 -34.96 14.62
CA PRO A 34 -10.17 -35.34 15.13
C PRO A 34 -9.89 -34.85 16.55
N LEU A 35 -10.27 -33.62 16.90
CA LEU A 35 -10.01 -33.08 18.24
C LEU A 35 -10.78 -33.82 19.33
N LEU A 36 -12.03 -34.20 19.08
CA LEU A 36 -12.81 -35.02 20.02
C LEU A 36 -12.16 -36.40 20.23
N ARG A 37 -11.69 -37.02 19.15
CA ARG A 37 -10.99 -38.32 19.23
C ARG A 37 -9.70 -38.22 20.04
N LEU A 38 -8.92 -37.14 19.87
CA LEU A 38 -7.70 -36.90 20.65
C LEU A 38 -7.98 -36.72 22.15
N ARG A 39 -9.17 -36.24 22.52
CA ARG A 39 -9.64 -36.16 23.91
C ARG A 39 -10.17 -37.49 24.46
N GLY A 40 -10.17 -38.56 23.68
CA GLY A 40 -10.75 -39.85 24.06
C GLY A 40 -12.28 -39.89 24.00
N GLU A 41 -12.91 -38.89 23.40
CA GLU A 41 -14.37 -38.80 23.30
C GLU A 41 -14.86 -39.50 22.03
N THR A 42 -15.97 -40.24 22.14
CA THR A 42 -16.66 -40.79 20.95
C THR A 42 -17.40 -39.67 20.23
N PRO A 43 -17.08 -39.38 18.96
CA PRO A 43 -17.73 -38.31 18.22
C PRO A 43 -19.16 -38.72 17.85
N ASP A 44 -20.13 -38.04 18.45
CA ASP A 44 -21.53 -38.03 18.03
C ASP A 44 -21.88 -36.68 17.39
N ALA A 45 -22.97 -36.62 16.62
CA ALA A 45 -23.32 -35.43 15.85
C ALA A 45 -23.51 -34.17 16.71
N GLY A 46 -24.08 -34.31 17.91
CA GLY A 46 -24.31 -33.18 18.82
C GLY A 46 -23.01 -32.61 19.37
N LYS A 47 -22.09 -33.49 19.81
CA LYS A 47 -20.77 -33.07 20.32
C LYS A 47 -19.89 -32.47 19.24
N VAL A 48 -19.94 -33.02 18.02
CA VAL A 48 -19.18 -32.48 16.87
C VAL A 48 -19.65 -31.06 16.58
N GLU A 49 -20.95 -30.82 16.49
CA GLU A 49 -21.49 -29.47 16.22
C GLU A 49 -21.18 -28.50 17.35
N GLN A 50 -21.31 -28.92 18.62
CA GLN A 50 -20.95 -28.08 19.76
C GLN A 50 -19.46 -27.72 19.79
N SER A 51 -18.59 -28.69 19.51
CA SER A 51 -17.14 -28.49 19.43
C SER A 51 -16.77 -27.56 18.28
N ALA A 52 -17.37 -27.76 17.11
CA ALA A 52 -17.17 -26.91 15.93
C ALA A 52 -17.63 -25.46 16.19
N ALA A 53 -18.80 -25.26 16.79
CA ALA A 53 -19.30 -23.93 17.14
C ALA A 53 -18.38 -23.21 18.15
N SER A 54 -17.90 -23.93 19.17
CA SER A 54 -16.95 -23.40 20.15
C SER A 54 -15.60 -23.03 19.50
N LEU A 55 -15.10 -23.85 18.57
CA LEU A 55 -13.90 -23.55 17.79
C LEU A 55 -14.09 -22.29 16.94
N ALA A 56 -15.17 -22.24 16.14
CA ALA A 56 -15.48 -21.11 15.27
C ALA A 56 -15.59 -19.79 16.08
N GLN A 57 -16.25 -19.83 17.24
CA GLN A 57 -16.36 -18.66 18.11
C GLN A 57 -15.00 -18.16 18.60
N ARG A 58 -14.07 -19.06 18.98
CA ARG A 58 -12.72 -18.69 19.41
C ARG A 58 -11.87 -18.13 18.27
N MET A 59 -11.99 -18.69 17.07
CA MET A 59 -11.20 -18.30 15.90
C MET A 59 -11.68 -16.98 15.27
N ARG A 60 -12.93 -16.57 15.53
CA ARG A 60 -13.52 -15.35 14.96
C ARG A 60 -12.78 -14.07 15.35
N GLY A 61 -12.33 -13.96 16.60
CA GLY A 61 -11.59 -12.79 17.09
C GLY A 61 -10.28 -12.56 16.33
N PRO A 62 -9.34 -13.54 16.34
CA PRO A 62 -8.12 -13.49 15.54
C PRO A 62 -8.38 -13.26 14.05
N LEU A 63 -9.39 -13.92 13.46
CA LEU A 63 -9.75 -13.73 12.05
C LEU A 63 -10.09 -12.28 11.73
N ILE A 64 -11.00 -11.66 12.49
CA ILE A 64 -11.47 -10.29 12.24
C ILE A 64 -10.31 -9.30 12.41
N ALA A 65 -9.50 -9.49 13.46
CA ALA A 65 -8.37 -8.62 13.73
C ALA A 65 -7.28 -8.73 12.64
N LEU A 66 -6.94 -9.96 12.20
CA LEU A 66 -6.02 -10.15 11.08
C LEU A 66 -6.56 -9.58 9.79
N HIS A 67 -7.83 -9.80 9.48
CA HIS A 67 -8.46 -9.25 8.28
C HIS A 67 -8.42 -7.72 8.27
N ALA A 68 -8.82 -7.09 9.38
CA ALA A 68 -8.78 -5.64 9.53
C ALA A 68 -7.35 -5.09 9.37
N TRP A 69 -6.38 -5.74 10.02
CA TRP A 69 -4.98 -5.34 9.90
C TRP A 69 -4.41 -5.61 8.50
N VAL A 70 -4.71 -6.72 7.83
CA VAL A 70 -4.15 -7.04 6.51
C VAL A 70 -4.64 -6.10 5.42
N LEU A 71 -5.87 -5.60 5.51
CA LEU A 71 -6.49 -4.79 4.44
C LEU A 71 -6.50 -3.28 4.72
N VAL A 72 -6.06 -2.83 5.90
CA VAL A 72 -6.02 -1.39 6.20
C VAL A 72 -4.81 -0.72 5.54
N ASP A 73 -5.06 0.39 4.84
CA ASP A 73 -4.01 1.21 4.22
C ASP A 73 -3.09 1.83 5.28
N GLU A 74 -3.62 2.33 6.40
CA GLU A 74 -2.85 2.82 7.55
C GLU A 74 -3.55 2.38 8.86
N PRO A 75 -2.87 1.68 9.77
CA PRO A 75 -3.47 1.22 11.02
C PRO A 75 -3.73 2.42 11.94
N SER A 76 -4.99 2.83 12.06
CA SER A 76 -5.44 3.96 12.90
C SER A 76 -5.61 3.61 14.39
N GLY A 77 -4.98 2.52 14.83
CA GLY A 77 -4.98 2.07 16.22
C GLY A 77 -4.34 0.69 16.34
N PRO A 78 -4.04 0.23 17.56
CA PRO A 78 -3.44 -1.07 17.77
C PRO A 78 -4.53 -2.14 17.56
N ALA A 79 -4.59 -2.70 16.35
CA ALA A 79 -5.30 -3.95 16.13
C ALA A 79 -4.52 -5.05 16.88
N THR A 80 -4.88 -5.30 18.13
CA THR A 80 -4.16 -6.27 18.96
C THR A 80 -4.84 -7.63 18.92
N VAL A 81 -4.06 -8.67 18.67
CA VAL A 81 -4.45 -10.06 18.92
C VAL A 81 -3.51 -10.60 19.99
N ALA A 82 -4.05 -11.22 21.03
CA ALA A 82 -3.22 -11.90 22.03
C ALA A 82 -2.38 -12.98 21.34
N THR A 83 -1.08 -13.05 21.61
CA THR A 83 -0.14 -13.97 20.94
C THR A 83 -0.64 -15.41 20.94
N GLY A 84 -1.11 -15.93 22.07
CA GLY A 84 -1.65 -17.29 22.15
C GLY A 84 -2.89 -17.52 21.28
N ALA A 85 -3.77 -16.51 21.14
CA ALA A 85 -4.95 -16.62 20.27
C ALA A 85 -4.57 -16.61 18.79
N LEU A 86 -3.51 -15.87 18.42
CA LEU A 86 -2.96 -15.88 17.07
C LEU A 86 -2.28 -17.22 16.76
N GLU A 87 -1.47 -17.74 17.68
CA GLU A 87 -0.85 -19.05 17.54
C GLU A 87 -1.91 -20.14 17.36
N ASP A 88 -2.94 -20.17 18.21
CA ASP A 88 -4.07 -21.10 18.09
C ASP A 88 -4.74 -21.01 16.71
N PHE A 89 -4.91 -19.79 16.19
CA PHE A 89 -5.50 -19.56 14.87
C PHE A 89 -4.61 -20.08 13.73
N ILE A 90 -3.29 -19.86 13.81
CA ILE A 90 -2.32 -20.39 12.84
C ILE A 90 -2.32 -21.92 12.86
N HIS A 91 -2.27 -22.53 14.06
CA HIS A 91 -2.31 -23.98 14.21
C HIS A 91 -3.64 -24.58 13.73
N PHE A 92 -4.76 -23.90 13.97
CA PHE A 92 -6.07 -24.28 13.46
C PHE A 92 -6.08 -24.34 11.93
N ILE A 93 -5.58 -23.30 11.25
CA ILE A 93 -5.52 -23.28 9.78
C ILE A 93 -4.57 -24.35 9.25
N ALA A 94 -3.42 -24.56 9.89
CA ALA A 94 -2.48 -25.61 9.53
C ALA A 94 -3.13 -27.00 9.65
N MET A 95 -3.82 -27.28 10.75
CA MET A 95 -4.54 -28.54 10.96
C MET A 95 -5.67 -28.72 9.95
N ALA A 96 -6.49 -27.70 9.71
CA ALA A 96 -7.57 -27.74 8.73
C ALA A 96 -7.06 -28.03 7.32
N ARG A 97 -5.93 -27.42 6.92
CA ARG A 97 -5.27 -27.70 5.66
C ARG A 97 -4.80 -29.16 5.57
N SER A 98 -4.07 -29.65 6.58
CA SER A 98 -3.57 -31.04 6.57
C SER A 98 -4.71 -32.06 6.53
N LEU A 99 -5.83 -31.79 7.21
CA LEU A 99 -7.02 -32.62 7.14
C LEU A 99 -7.67 -32.59 5.76
N ALA A 100 -7.76 -31.41 5.13
CA ALA A 100 -8.30 -31.29 3.79
C ALA A 100 -7.46 -32.06 2.76
N GLU A 101 -6.14 -31.95 2.85
CA GLU A 101 -5.20 -32.73 2.01
C GLU A 101 -5.38 -34.25 2.25
N PHE A 102 -5.46 -34.68 3.51
CA PHE A 102 -5.65 -36.10 3.86
C PHE A 102 -7.01 -36.65 3.39
N GLN A 103 -8.08 -35.87 3.49
CA GLN A 103 -9.44 -36.27 3.14
C GLN A 103 -9.79 -36.01 1.66
N SER A 104 -8.86 -35.41 0.89
CA SER A 104 -9.12 -34.95 -0.48
C SER A 104 -10.33 -33.99 -0.59
N THR A 105 -10.52 -33.15 0.43
CA THR A 105 -11.55 -32.11 0.45
C THR A 105 -10.96 -30.73 0.14
N PRO A 106 -11.79 -29.71 -0.18
CA PRO A 106 -11.28 -28.37 -0.45
C PRO A 106 -10.50 -27.80 0.74
N SER A 107 -9.26 -27.39 0.51
CA SER A 107 -8.42 -26.71 1.49
C SER A 107 -8.95 -25.31 1.84
N PRO A 108 -8.72 -24.79 3.06
CA PRO A 108 -9.15 -23.45 3.48
C PRO A 108 -8.31 -22.34 2.84
N GLY A 109 -8.50 -22.15 1.53
CA GLY A 109 -7.62 -21.34 0.68
C GLY A 109 -7.59 -19.87 1.08
N ARG A 110 -8.72 -19.25 1.42
CA ARG A 110 -8.76 -17.82 1.79
C ARG A 110 -8.11 -17.59 3.14
N LEU A 111 -8.36 -18.46 4.12
CA LEU A 111 -7.71 -18.39 5.42
C LEU A 111 -6.18 -18.52 5.29
N MET A 112 -5.71 -19.46 4.47
CA MET A 112 -4.28 -19.58 4.17
C MET A 112 -3.74 -18.34 3.43
N HIS A 113 -4.51 -17.75 2.54
CA HIS A 113 -4.13 -16.52 1.81
C HIS A 113 -4.02 -15.32 2.75
N LEU A 114 -4.97 -15.16 3.68
CA LEU A 114 -4.94 -14.13 4.72
C LEU A 114 -3.67 -14.24 5.58
N LEU A 115 -3.34 -15.44 6.07
CA LEU A 115 -2.09 -15.66 6.81
C LEU A 115 -0.85 -15.37 5.97
N GLY A 116 -0.89 -15.70 4.68
CA GLY A 116 0.18 -15.37 3.74
C GLY A 116 0.41 -13.87 3.63
N LEU A 117 -0.64 -13.09 3.41
CA LEU A 117 -0.56 -11.62 3.33
C LEU A 117 -0.14 -11.00 4.66
N ALA A 118 -0.69 -11.48 5.79
CA ALA A 118 -0.30 -11.06 7.14
C ALA A 118 1.22 -11.24 7.38
N ARG A 119 1.78 -12.38 6.98
CA ARG A 119 3.21 -12.63 7.10
C ARG A 119 4.04 -11.72 6.20
N VAL A 120 3.62 -11.47 4.96
CA VAL A 120 4.34 -10.55 4.07
C VAL A 120 4.29 -9.12 4.61
N ARG A 121 3.14 -8.67 5.11
CA ARG A 121 3.00 -7.36 5.76
C ARG A 121 3.96 -7.21 6.94
N ALA A 122 3.97 -8.18 7.87
CA ALA A 122 4.88 -8.16 9.03
C ALA A 122 6.35 -8.07 8.61
N ARG A 123 6.76 -8.83 7.58
CA ARG A 123 8.13 -8.78 7.03
C ARG A 123 8.46 -7.40 6.48
N LEU A 124 7.55 -6.82 5.71
CA LEU A 124 7.71 -5.50 5.10
C LEU A 124 7.78 -4.38 6.14
N GLU A 125 6.90 -4.40 7.14
CA GLU A 125 6.92 -3.45 8.26
C GLU A 125 8.23 -3.58 9.07
N ALA A 126 8.62 -4.80 9.43
CA ALA A 126 9.88 -5.03 10.16
C ALA A 126 11.11 -4.57 9.37
N HIS A 127 11.13 -4.77 8.05
CA HIS A 127 12.22 -4.34 7.17
C HIS A 127 12.46 -2.82 7.21
N VAL A 128 11.38 -2.03 7.25
CA VAL A 128 11.46 -0.56 7.31
C VAL A 128 11.50 -0.02 8.75
N GLY A 129 11.62 -0.89 9.76
CA GLY A 129 11.68 -0.50 11.17
C GLY A 129 10.34 -0.10 11.79
N LEU A 130 9.22 -0.40 11.15
CA LEU A 130 7.90 -0.28 11.78
C LEU A 130 7.68 -1.43 12.76
N VAL A 131 7.00 -1.15 13.86
CA VAL A 131 6.53 -2.17 14.80
C VAL A 131 5.17 -2.68 14.31
N PRO A 132 5.03 -3.96 13.93
CA PRO A 132 3.75 -4.49 13.49
C PRO A 132 2.70 -4.41 14.60
N ALA A 133 1.46 -4.06 14.23
CA ALA A 133 0.35 -4.05 15.18
C ALA A 133 0.00 -5.46 15.70
N ILE A 134 0.23 -6.47 14.86
CA ILE A 134 0.05 -7.89 15.16
C ILE A 134 1.42 -8.57 15.07
N ASP A 135 1.84 -9.20 16.18
CA ASP A 135 3.08 -9.95 16.28
C ASP A 135 2.98 -11.30 15.56
N MET A 136 3.12 -11.25 14.23
CA MET A 136 3.12 -12.44 13.39
C MET A 136 4.44 -13.21 13.57
N PRO A 137 4.40 -14.54 13.82
CA PRO A 137 5.61 -15.33 13.91
C PRO A 137 6.37 -15.31 12.58
N LEU A 138 7.55 -14.69 12.59
CA LEU A 138 8.43 -14.63 11.43
C LEU A 138 9.23 -15.94 11.36
N LEU A 139 9.05 -16.71 10.27
CA LEU A 139 9.97 -17.80 9.94
C LEU A 139 11.36 -17.23 9.60
N PRO A 140 12.43 -18.07 9.59
CA PRO A 140 13.78 -17.62 9.27
C PRO A 140 13.81 -16.73 8.04
N VAL A 141 14.61 -15.66 8.09
CA VAL A 141 14.62 -14.57 7.12
C VAL A 141 14.79 -15.12 5.70
N GLU A 142 13.70 -15.12 4.95
CA GLU A 142 13.75 -15.14 3.49
C GLU A 142 14.25 -13.74 3.06
N GLU A 143 15.37 -13.67 2.34
CA GLU A 143 16.07 -12.42 2.01
C GLU A 143 15.25 -11.45 1.13
N GLY A 144 14.22 -11.95 0.43
CA GLY A 144 13.39 -11.15 -0.47
C GLY A 144 11.97 -11.68 -0.63
N LEU A 145 11.20 -11.04 -1.51
CA LEU A 145 9.85 -11.50 -1.88
C LEU A 145 9.89 -12.37 -3.13
N ASN A 146 9.19 -13.51 -3.07
CA ASN A 146 9.00 -14.33 -4.26
C ASN A 146 7.85 -13.77 -5.16
N ALA A 147 7.76 -14.25 -6.39
CA ALA A 147 6.78 -13.75 -7.36
C ALA A 147 5.31 -13.91 -6.92
N VAL A 148 4.99 -14.91 -6.08
CA VAL A 148 3.63 -15.13 -5.56
C VAL A 148 3.29 -14.10 -4.49
N GLU A 149 4.24 -13.78 -3.60
CA GLU A 149 4.10 -12.73 -2.60
C GLU A 149 3.88 -11.36 -3.25
N ILE A 150 4.72 -11.02 -4.23
CA ILE A 150 4.59 -9.75 -4.99
C ILE A 150 3.22 -9.69 -5.67
N ALA A 151 2.81 -10.78 -6.32
CA ALA A 151 1.53 -10.84 -7.02
C ALA A 151 0.35 -10.68 -6.05
N ALA A 152 0.40 -11.30 -4.87
CA ALA A 152 -0.66 -11.21 -3.87
C ALA A 152 -0.76 -9.79 -3.31
N VAL A 153 0.36 -9.20 -2.88
CA VAL A 153 0.39 -7.87 -2.25
C VAL A 153 0.06 -6.75 -3.24
N CYS A 154 0.25 -6.97 -4.53
CA CYS A 154 -0.13 -6.02 -5.58
C CYS A 154 -1.48 -6.32 -6.25
N SER A 155 -2.22 -7.35 -5.82
CA SER A 155 -3.43 -7.83 -6.49
C SER A 155 -3.24 -8.10 -8.00
N LEU A 156 -2.06 -8.61 -8.39
CA LEU A 156 -1.67 -8.87 -9.78
C LEU A 156 -1.76 -10.35 -10.13
N LYS A 157 -1.94 -10.65 -11.42
CA LYS A 157 -1.74 -12.02 -11.93
C LYS A 157 -0.26 -12.39 -11.80
N LEU A 158 0.01 -13.65 -11.46
CA LEU A 158 1.39 -14.16 -11.36
C LEU A 158 2.19 -14.00 -12.66
N THR A 159 1.51 -14.11 -13.81
CA THR A 159 2.12 -13.88 -15.12
C THR A 159 2.62 -12.44 -15.31
N THR A 160 1.92 -11.45 -14.75
CA THR A 160 2.34 -10.04 -14.79
C THR A 160 3.68 -9.84 -14.07
N VAL A 161 3.82 -10.40 -12.87
CA VAL A 161 5.06 -10.30 -12.08
C VAL A 161 6.20 -11.06 -12.77
N ARG A 162 5.94 -12.27 -13.28
CA ARG A 162 6.94 -13.03 -14.05
C ARG A 162 7.42 -12.29 -15.31
N ASN A 163 6.52 -11.58 -15.99
CA ASN A 163 6.87 -10.75 -17.15
C ASN A 163 7.75 -9.56 -16.75
N ALA A 164 7.44 -8.88 -15.64
CA ALA A 164 8.26 -7.79 -15.12
C ALA A 164 9.67 -8.26 -14.74
N ILE A 165 9.78 -9.41 -14.06
CA ILE A 165 11.06 -10.06 -13.75
C ILE A 165 11.83 -10.41 -15.04
N SER A 166 11.16 -10.99 -16.05
CA SER A 166 11.77 -11.34 -17.34
C SER A 166 12.32 -10.11 -18.08
N ARG A 167 11.62 -8.97 -17.97
CA ARG A 167 12.05 -7.67 -18.51
C ARG A 167 13.09 -6.95 -17.66
N ARG A 168 13.50 -7.55 -16.53
CA ARG A 168 14.46 -6.97 -15.57
C ARG A 168 14.01 -5.62 -15.01
N GLU A 169 12.70 -5.46 -14.79
CA GLU A 169 12.15 -4.28 -14.11
C GLU A 169 12.51 -4.25 -12.62
N MET A 170 12.90 -5.40 -12.05
CA MET A 170 13.43 -5.52 -10.68
C MET A 170 14.46 -6.67 -10.63
N PRO A 171 15.46 -6.63 -9.74
CA PRO A 171 16.37 -7.74 -9.49
C PRO A 171 15.60 -8.94 -8.93
N TYR A 172 15.94 -10.15 -9.39
CA TYR A 172 15.27 -11.37 -8.90
C TYR A 172 16.17 -12.59 -9.06
N THR A 173 16.32 -13.36 -7.98
CA THR A 173 16.89 -14.71 -8.03
C THR A 173 15.85 -15.75 -7.62
N LYS A 174 15.94 -16.98 -8.14
CA LYS A 174 14.99 -18.04 -7.78
C LYS A 174 15.12 -18.49 -6.32
N GLN A 175 16.29 -18.31 -5.71
CA GLN A 175 16.58 -18.76 -4.35
C GLN A 175 16.21 -17.70 -3.31
N GLU A 176 16.50 -16.43 -3.59
CA GLU A 176 16.34 -15.34 -2.61
C GLU A 176 15.11 -14.46 -2.90
N GLY A 177 14.59 -14.50 -4.14
CA GLY A 177 13.50 -13.64 -4.57
C GLY A 177 13.99 -12.26 -5.02
N ALA A 178 13.11 -11.27 -4.93
CA ALA A 178 13.43 -9.85 -5.15
C ALA A 178 13.79 -9.18 -3.82
N PRO A 179 14.92 -8.45 -3.72
CA PRO A 179 15.28 -7.69 -2.52
C PRO A 179 14.16 -6.74 -2.09
N LEU A 180 13.98 -6.61 -0.77
CA LEU A 180 12.86 -5.86 -0.19
C LEU A 180 12.86 -4.37 -0.59
N ASP A 181 14.04 -3.75 -0.73
CA ASP A 181 14.13 -2.34 -1.13
C ASP A 181 13.64 -2.11 -2.56
N GLU A 182 14.20 -2.87 -3.49
CA GLU A 182 13.93 -2.81 -4.92
C GLU A 182 12.47 -3.17 -5.24
N VAL A 183 11.94 -4.19 -4.55
CA VAL A 183 10.57 -4.63 -4.78
C VAL A 183 9.57 -3.62 -4.24
N LEU A 184 9.84 -2.95 -3.12
CA LEU A 184 8.98 -1.88 -2.60
C LEU A 184 8.86 -0.71 -3.60
N ASP A 185 9.98 -0.26 -4.16
CA ASP A 185 10.02 0.80 -5.17
C ASP A 185 9.29 0.40 -6.47
N TRP A 186 9.33 -0.87 -6.84
CA TRP A 186 8.56 -1.38 -7.97
C TRP A 186 7.05 -1.50 -7.64
N MET A 187 6.71 -2.01 -6.45
CA MET A 187 5.33 -2.27 -6.02
C MET A 187 4.55 -0.97 -5.78
N VAL A 188 5.18 0.07 -5.22
CA VAL A 188 4.52 1.37 -4.98
C VAL A 188 4.00 1.98 -6.29
N GLN A 189 4.60 1.63 -7.43
CA GLN A 189 4.15 2.08 -8.74
C GLN A 189 2.93 1.30 -9.30
N ARG A 190 2.22 0.53 -8.46
CA ARG A 190 1.09 -0.32 -8.85
C ARG A 190 -0.16 0.07 -8.05
N SER A 191 -1.29 0.19 -8.74
CA SER A 191 -2.57 0.58 -8.13
C SER A 191 -3.08 -0.41 -7.08
N GLY A 192 -2.74 -1.69 -7.21
CA GLY A 192 -3.19 -2.75 -6.30
C GLY A 192 -2.26 -3.00 -5.13
N PHE A 193 -1.19 -2.21 -4.94
CA PHE A 193 -0.27 -2.37 -3.82
C PHE A 193 -0.97 -2.00 -2.50
N LEU A 194 -1.04 -2.98 -1.59
CA LEU A 194 -1.76 -2.89 -0.32
C LEU A 194 -1.06 -2.06 0.75
N TYR A 195 0.26 -1.93 0.69
CA TYR A 195 1.04 -1.37 1.81
C TYR A 195 1.84 -0.12 1.43
N PRO A 196 1.23 0.91 0.80
CA PRO A 196 1.94 2.13 0.41
C PRO A 196 2.55 2.86 1.61
N HIS A 197 1.95 2.75 2.80
CA HIS A 197 2.46 3.34 4.03
C HIS A 197 3.85 2.79 4.42
N VAL A 198 4.12 1.51 4.19
CA VAL A 198 5.45 0.91 4.44
C VAL A 198 6.51 1.62 3.61
N ASN A 199 6.19 1.92 2.35
CA ASN A 199 7.10 2.63 1.46
C ASN A 199 7.27 4.11 1.88
N ALA A 200 6.24 4.72 2.46
CA ALA A 200 6.24 6.12 2.90
C ALA A 200 7.16 6.39 4.11
N VAL A 201 7.56 5.37 4.87
CA VAL A 201 8.44 5.52 6.05
C VAL A 201 9.83 6.03 5.66
N THR A 202 10.34 5.64 4.49
CA THR A 202 11.68 6.01 4.03
C THR A 202 11.58 7.14 3.01
N LEU A 203 12.13 8.31 3.35
CA LEU A 203 12.04 9.50 2.49
C LEU A 203 12.73 9.37 1.14
N ASP A 204 13.66 8.42 1.01
CA ASP A 204 14.46 8.18 -0.21
C ASP A 204 13.85 7.20 -1.19
N ARG A 205 12.74 6.56 -0.83
CA ARG A 205 12.07 5.60 -1.71
C ARG A 205 11.29 6.29 -2.81
N ARG A 206 11.06 5.53 -3.89
CA ARG A 206 10.21 5.98 -4.98
C ARG A 206 8.81 6.27 -4.46
N ILE A 207 8.22 7.37 -4.92
CA ILE A 207 6.83 7.72 -4.59
C ILE A 207 5.93 7.77 -5.82
N ASN A 208 4.62 7.80 -5.57
CA ASN A 208 3.60 8.10 -6.55
C ASN A 208 2.71 9.24 -6.06
N GLY A 209 1.79 9.69 -6.92
CA GLY A 209 0.89 10.79 -6.58
C GLY A 209 -0.05 10.49 -5.41
N ARG A 210 -0.49 9.23 -5.24
CA ARG A 210 -1.31 8.82 -4.08
C ARG A 210 -0.56 8.98 -2.76
N LEU A 211 0.69 8.53 -2.72
CA LEU A 211 1.54 8.59 -1.53
C LEU A 211 1.92 10.04 -1.21
N ALA A 212 2.34 10.81 -2.22
CA ALA A 212 2.59 12.24 -2.08
C ALA A 212 1.35 12.99 -1.55
N ASN A 213 0.16 12.69 -2.07
CA ASN A 213 -1.07 13.30 -1.63
C ASN A 213 -1.39 12.99 -0.16
N SER A 214 -1.23 11.73 0.27
CA SER A 214 -1.41 11.36 1.68
C SER A 214 -0.41 12.09 2.58
N TRP A 215 0.85 12.19 2.15
CA TRP A 215 1.87 12.91 2.91
C TRP A 215 1.57 14.42 3.03
N LEU A 216 1.12 15.05 1.94
CA LEU A 216 0.72 16.47 1.94
C LEU A 216 -0.46 16.76 2.88
N MET A 217 -1.42 15.83 3.01
CA MET A 217 -2.56 16.00 3.94
C MET A 217 -2.12 16.15 5.40
N HIS A 218 -0.93 15.64 5.76
CA HIS A 218 -0.37 15.69 7.10
C HIS A 218 0.75 16.73 7.25
N ASN A 219 1.14 17.39 6.15
CA ASN A 219 2.24 18.35 6.18
C ASN A 219 1.73 19.75 6.54
N PRO A 220 2.23 20.37 7.63
CA PRO A 220 1.74 21.67 8.09
C PRO A 220 2.12 22.84 7.17
N LYS A 221 3.09 22.67 6.25
CA LYS A 221 3.57 23.73 5.35
C LYS A 221 2.64 23.98 4.16
N VAL A 222 1.64 23.13 3.96
CA VAL A 222 0.69 23.21 2.85
C VAL A 222 -0.75 23.11 3.35
N THR A 223 -1.68 23.67 2.58
CA THR A 223 -3.11 23.58 2.83
C THR A 223 -3.80 23.03 1.59
N PHE A 224 -4.65 22.01 1.75
CA PHE A 224 -5.46 21.50 0.65
C PHE A 224 -6.48 22.54 0.20
N GLU A 225 -6.50 22.87 -1.10
CA GLU A 225 -7.45 23.83 -1.66
C GLU A 225 -8.66 23.12 -2.25
N ARG A 226 -8.45 22.25 -3.26
CA ARG A 226 -9.52 21.51 -3.94
C ARG A 226 -8.98 20.37 -4.80
N CYS A 227 -9.90 19.53 -5.30
CA CYS A 227 -9.63 18.50 -6.31
C CYS A 227 -10.21 18.90 -7.67
N VAL A 228 -9.48 18.60 -8.75
CA VAL A 228 -9.92 18.73 -10.14
C VAL A 228 -10.11 17.33 -10.72
N SER A 229 -11.29 16.73 -10.49
CA SER A 229 -11.55 15.32 -10.82
C SER A 229 -11.32 14.96 -12.29
N ARG A 230 -11.64 15.85 -13.24
CA ARG A 230 -11.43 15.61 -14.68
C ARG A 230 -9.95 15.41 -15.04
N LEU A 231 -9.03 16.00 -14.27
CA LEU A 231 -7.58 15.88 -14.44
C LEU A 231 -6.93 14.99 -13.37
N ARG A 232 -7.71 14.52 -12.39
CA ARG A 232 -7.23 13.78 -11.21
C ARG A 232 -6.11 14.51 -10.46
N LEU A 233 -6.25 15.83 -10.37
CA LEU A 233 -5.30 16.69 -9.66
C LEU A 233 -5.83 17.07 -8.28
N SER A 234 -4.95 17.10 -7.28
CA SER A 234 -5.18 17.86 -6.04
C SER A 234 -4.39 19.16 -6.09
N LEU A 235 -5.02 20.25 -5.67
CA LEU A 235 -4.42 21.57 -5.64
C LEU A 235 -4.10 21.94 -4.19
N TRP A 236 -2.89 22.45 -3.99
CA TRP A 236 -2.35 22.75 -2.69
C TRP A 236 -1.79 24.15 -2.66
N TYR A 237 -2.04 24.83 -1.56
CA TYR A 237 -1.52 26.14 -1.27
C TYR A 237 -0.31 26.03 -0.34
N LEU A 238 0.80 26.66 -0.68
CA LEU A 238 1.95 26.78 0.21
C LEU A 238 1.68 27.90 1.22
N GLN A 239 1.75 27.57 2.51
CA GLN A 239 1.63 28.59 3.55
C GLN A 239 2.78 29.60 3.39
N GLU A 240 2.54 30.87 3.74
CA GLU A 240 3.55 31.94 3.79
C GLU A 240 4.09 32.47 2.44
N SER A 241 3.92 31.78 1.30
CA SER A 241 4.47 32.21 0.00
C SER A 241 3.44 32.55 -1.09
N ASP A 242 2.13 32.45 -0.81
CA ASP A 242 1.01 32.64 -1.77
C ASP A 242 1.09 31.79 -3.05
N ARG A 243 1.99 30.81 -3.08
CA ARG A 243 2.22 29.91 -4.21
C ARG A 243 1.30 28.70 -4.13
N ARG A 244 1.06 28.09 -5.29
CA ARG A 244 0.26 26.86 -5.43
C ARG A 244 1.05 25.79 -6.14
N LEU A 245 0.70 24.54 -5.87
CA LEU A 245 1.16 23.38 -6.63
C LEU A 245 -0.03 22.46 -6.91
N ALA A 246 0.03 21.76 -8.04
CA ALA A 246 -0.95 20.74 -8.38
C ALA A 246 -0.27 19.37 -8.48
N LEU A 247 -0.85 18.35 -7.87
CA LEU A 247 -0.32 17.00 -7.81
C LEU A 247 -1.28 16.03 -8.49
N ASN A 248 -0.79 15.05 -9.23
CA ASN A 248 -1.59 13.94 -9.75
C ASN A 248 -2.05 12.97 -8.63
N ALA A 249 -2.99 13.40 -7.77
CA ALA A 249 -3.41 12.70 -6.55
C ALA A 249 -3.77 11.20 -6.71
N GLU A 250 -4.31 10.81 -7.86
CA GLU A 250 -4.68 9.41 -8.15
C GLU A 250 -3.64 8.68 -9.02
N GLY A 251 -2.49 9.31 -9.27
CA GLY A 251 -1.41 8.80 -10.09
C GLY A 251 -0.65 7.68 -9.40
N VAL A 252 -0.69 6.48 -10.00
CA VAL A 252 -0.04 5.28 -9.43
C VAL A 252 1.32 4.97 -10.04
N ARG A 253 1.67 5.51 -11.21
CA ARG A 253 2.95 5.20 -11.90
C ARG A 253 4.11 6.10 -11.49
N GLY A 254 3.80 7.28 -10.95
CA GLY A 254 4.77 8.29 -10.55
C GLY A 254 4.06 9.50 -9.95
N CYS A 255 4.83 10.33 -9.26
CA CYS A 255 4.38 11.60 -8.71
C CYS A 255 4.68 12.70 -9.73
N VAL A 256 3.64 13.27 -10.32
CA VAL A 256 3.73 14.37 -11.29
C VAL A 256 3.20 15.62 -10.63
N LEU A 257 4.03 16.66 -10.67
CA LEU A 257 3.76 17.95 -10.07
C LEU A 257 3.65 19.01 -11.16
N LEU A 258 2.64 19.87 -11.03
CA LEU A 258 2.46 21.08 -11.80
C LEU A 258 2.78 22.29 -10.92
N LEU A 259 3.65 23.15 -11.41
CA LEU A 259 4.16 24.34 -10.72
C LEU A 259 3.71 25.58 -11.49
N PRO A 260 2.53 26.14 -11.18
CA PRO A 260 2.01 27.35 -11.81
C PRO A 260 2.70 28.62 -11.30
N ALA A 261 3.04 29.53 -12.22
CA ALA A 261 3.58 30.85 -11.92
C ALA A 261 4.81 30.82 -10.99
N ILE A 262 5.67 29.80 -11.14
CA ILE A 262 6.90 29.66 -10.37
C ILE A 262 8.12 29.89 -11.27
N ASP A 263 9.06 30.69 -10.78
CA ASP A 263 10.36 30.90 -11.41
C ASP A 263 11.21 29.62 -11.33
N PRO A 264 11.75 29.12 -12.46
CA PRO A 264 12.56 27.91 -12.48
C PRO A 264 13.78 27.95 -11.55
N VAL A 265 14.36 29.11 -11.28
CA VAL A 265 15.49 29.25 -10.34
C VAL A 265 15.12 28.75 -8.92
N LEU A 266 13.84 28.74 -8.57
CA LEU A 266 13.37 28.27 -7.27
C LEU A 266 13.31 26.75 -7.15
N PHE A 267 13.41 25.99 -8.24
CA PHE A 267 13.32 24.52 -8.22
C PHE A 267 14.37 23.81 -9.08
N GLU A 268 15.17 24.56 -9.83
CA GLU A 268 16.38 24.06 -10.46
C GLU A 268 17.29 23.38 -9.41
N ASP A 269 17.88 22.25 -9.82
CA ASP A 269 18.75 21.39 -9.00
C ASP A 269 18.11 20.73 -7.76
N GLN A 270 16.77 20.72 -7.63
CA GLN A 270 16.10 20.02 -6.52
C GLN A 270 16.02 18.48 -6.70
N GLY A 271 16.63 17.94 -7.76
CA GLY A 271 16.53 16.50 -8.07
C GLY A 271 15.18 16.09 -8.68
N LEU A 272 14.47 17.06 -9.28
CA LEU A 272 13.27 16.81 -10.08
C LEU A 272 13.67 16.10 -11.39
N GLU A 273 12.86 15.13 -11.78
CA GLU A 273 13.00 14.39 -13.04
C GLU A 273 12.06 14.98 -14.10
N GLN A 274 12.40 14.87 -15.39
CA GLN A 274 11.52 15.26 -16.51
C GLN A 274 10.90 16.66 -16.35
N LEU A 275 11.74 17.65 -16.04
CA LEU A 275 11.31 19.04 -15.95
C LEU A 275 11.01 19.59 -17.34
N GLU A 276 9.76 19.99 -17.57
CA GLU A 276 9.26 20.50 -18.85
C GLU A 276 8.54 21.83 -18.65
N ASP A 277 8.87 22.81 -19.49
CA ASP A 277 8.07 24.02 -19.64
C ASP A 277 6.84 23.70 -20.49
N ARG A 278 5.65 23.89 -19.91
CA ARG A 278 4.35 23.63 -20.53
C ARG A 278 3.57 24.92 -20.75
N THR A 279 4.23 26.08 -20.65
CA THR A 279 3.60 27.41 -20.70
C THR A 279 2.81 27.60 -21.99
N ASP A 280 3.45 27.35 -23.13
CA ASP A 280 2.88 27.52 -24.47
C ASP A 280 2.37 26.21 -25.10
N ASP A 281 2.33 25.11 -24.33
CA ASP A 281 1.92 23.81 -24.87
C ASP A 281 0.38 23.75 -25.03
N PRO A 282 -0.16 23.59 -26.26
CA PRO A 282 -1.60 23.50 -26.48
C PRO A 282 -2.26 22.33 -25.73
N ALA A 283 -1.54 21.22 -25.51
CA ALA A 283 -2.02 20.09 -24.74
C ALA A 283 -2.11 20.38 -23.24
N ALA A 284 -1.48 21.45 -22.75
CA ALA A 284 -1.60 21.91 -21.37
C ALA A 284 -2.76 22.89 -21.14
N ALA A 285 -3.53 23.26 -22.17
CA ALA A 285 -4.63 24.23 -22.06
C ALA A 285 -5.65 23.89 -20.95
N MET A 286 -6.03 22.62 -20.80
CA MET A 286 -6.95 22.19 -19.73
C MET A 286 -6.33 22.32 -18.33
N HIS A 287 -5.01 22.15 -18.20
CA HIS A 287 -4.28 22.36 -16.94
C HIS A 287 -4.26 23.85 -16.60
N ARG A 288 -3.92 24.71 -17.57
CA ARG A 288 -3.92 26.17 -17.38
C ARG A 288 -5.30 26.69 -16.96
N GLU A 289 -6.36 26.25 -17.64
CA GLU A 289 -7.75 26.59 -17.28
C GLU A 289 -8.09 26.11 -15.85
N ALA A 290 -7.77 24.85 -15.53
CA ALA A 290 -8.06 24.28 -14.22
C ALA A 290 -7.34 25.00 -13.08
N LEU A 291 -6.12 25.47 -13.33
CA LEU A 291 -5.29 26.23 -12.38
C LEU A 291 -5.61 27.74 -12.40
N SER A 292 -6.51 28.18 -13.28
CA SER A 292 -6.92 29.58 -13.45
C SER A 292 -5.74 30.51 -13.79
N LEU A 293 -4.83 30.04 -14.64
CA LEU A 293 -3.65 30.80 -15.03
C LEU A 293 -3.97 31.90 -16.04
N ALA A 294 -3.37 33.08 -15.84
CA ALA A 294 -3.36 34.14 -16.82
C ALA A 294 -2.56 33.73 -18.07
N PRO A 295 -2.77 34.37 -19.25
CA PRO A 295 -2.07 34.00 -20.48
C PRO A 295 -0.54 34.00 -20.36
N GLU A 296 0.03 34.94 -19.60
CA GLU A 296 1.49 35.13 -19.45
C GLU A 296 2.10 34.32 -18.29
N GLU A 297 1.30 33.61 -17.50
CA GLU A 297 1.81 32.84 -16.36
C GLU A 297 2.48 31.54 -16.81
N THR A 298 3.62 31.23 -16.19
CA THR A 298 4.36 30.00 -16.48
C THR A 298 3.63 28.77 -15.96
N LEU A 299 3.83 27.63 -16.63
CA LEU A 299 3.39 26.34 -16.14
C LEU A 299 4.50 25.32 -16.34
N TRP A 300 5.11 24.90 -15.24
CA TRP A 300 6.11 23.83 -15.27
C TRP A 300 5.50 22.50 -14.86
N GLN A 301 5.97 21.42 -15.47
CA GLN A 301 5.63 20.06 -15.11
C GLN A 301 6.90 19.29 -14.78
N CYS A 302 6.88 18.48 -13.74
CA CYS A 302 8.01 17.63 -13.38
C CYS A 302 7.57 16.35 -12.67
N HIS A 303 8.49 15.39 -12.59
CA HIS A 303 8.38 14.18 -11.81
C HIS A 303 9.14 14.32 -10.50
N VAL A 304 8.47 13.98 -9.40
CA VAL A 304 9.06 14.01 -8.06
C VAL A 304 9.42 12.57 -7.66
N PRO A 305 10.71 12.20 -7.60
CA PRO A 305 11.09 10.81 -7.42
C PRO A 305 10.85 10.30 -6.01
N THR A 306 11.04 11.13 -4.97
CA THR A 306 11.04 10.73 -3.56
C THR A 306 10.38 11.77 -2.66
N LEU A 307 10.02 11.39 -1.42
CA LEU A 307 9.48 12.35 -0.43
C LEU A 307 10.52 13.39 -0.03
N ARG A 308 11.81 13.02 0.05
CA ARG A 308 12.89 13.98 0.34
C ARG A 308 12.93 15.11 -0.69
N VAL A 309 12.80 14.78 -1.97
CA VAL A 309 12.77 15.79 -3.04
C VAL A 309 11.52 16.66 -2.94
N LEU A 310 10.35 16.05 -2.65
CA LEU A 310 9.11 16.81 -2.45
C LEU A 310 9.21 17.80 -1.29
N GLU A 311 9.75 17.35 -0.15
CA GLU A 311 9.93 18.16 1.05
C GLU A 311 10.90 19.32 0.79
N ALA A 312 12.06 19.04 0.20
CA ALA A 312 13.04 20.07 -0.15
C ALA A 312 12.46 21.13 -1.11
N LEU A 313 11.67 20.68 -2.10
CA LEU A 313 10.98 21.58 -3.01
C LEU A 313 9.99 22.48 -2.27
N ILE A 314 9.14 21.92 -1.41
CA ILE A 314 8.15 22.71 -0.64
C ILE A 314 8.84 23.74 0.24
N ASP A 315 9.93 23.36 0.89
CA ASP A 315 10.70 24.26 1.74
C ASP A 315 11.30 25.42 0.93
N ARG A 316 11.89 25.11 -0.22
CA ARG A 316 12.43 26.14 -1.11
C ARG A 316 11.35 27.03 -1.72
N LEU A 317 10.19 26.49 -2.07
CA LEU A 317 9.06 27.26 -2.58
C LEU A 317 8.35 28.07 -1.49
N ARG A 318 8.52 27.74 -0.22
CA ARG A 318 8.04 28.57 0.89
C ARG A 318 9.02 29.68 1.22
N ASP A 319 10.30 29.32 1.37
CA ASP A 319 11.34 30.21 1.88
C ASP A 319 11.95 31.08 0.75
N GLY A 320 11.73 30.70 -0.51
CA GLY A 320 12.26 31.39 -1.68
C GLY A 320 11.79 32.83 -1.73
N ASP A 321 12.72 33.73 -1.39
CA ASP A 321 12.60 35.17 -1.22
C ASP A 321 11.47 35.77 -2.07
N ALA A 322 10.65 36.59 -1.40
CA ALA A 322 9.88 37.60 -2.07
C ALA A 322 10.85 38.44 -2.91
N VAL A 323 10.95 38.17 -4.21
CA VAL A 323 11.47 39.14 -5.16
C VAL A 323 10.58 40.36 -4.95
N ALA A 324 11.13 41.36 -4.27
CA ALA A 324 10.43 42.60 -3.99
C ALA A 324 9.81 43.08 -5.31
N PRO A 325 8.53 43.48 -5.34
CA PRO A 325 7.96 44.04 -6.55
C PRO A 325 8.90 45.18 -7.01
N PRO A 326 9.19 45.30 -8.31
CA PRO A 326 10.08 46.33 -8.79
C PRO A 326 9.57 47.66 -8.22
N MET A 327 10.39 48.29 -7.38
CA MET A 327 10.10 49.64 -6.91
C MET A 327 9.85 50.48 -8.15
N CYS A 328 8.60 50.89 -8.35
CA CYS A 328 8.25 51.91 -9.31
C CYS A 328 9.20 53.08 -9.05
N CYS A 329 10.14 53.28 -9.96
CA CYS A 329 10.92 54.49 -10.03
C CYS A 329 9.92 55.59 -10.40
N GLY A 330 9.32 56.19 -9.37
CA GLY A 330 8.55 57.41 -9.49
C GLY A 330 9.52 58.51 -9.89
N GLU A 331 9.34 58.99 -11.11
CA GLU A 331 9.87 60.25 -11.60
C GLU A 331 9.56 61.37 -10.60
N CYS A 332 10.59 62.12 -10.21
CA CYS A 332 10.55 63.53 -9.82
C CYS A 332 11.91 64.15 -10.16
#